data_AF-A0A3B8RU82-F1
#
_entry.id   AF-A0A3B8RU82-F1
#
_cell.length_a   1.000
_cell.length_b   1.000
_cell.length_c   1.000
_cell.angle_alpha   90.00
_cell.angle_beta   90.00
_cell.angle_gamma   90.00
#
_symmetry.space_group_name_H-M   'P 1'
#
loop_
_entity.id
_entity.type
_entity.pdbx_description
1 polymer ?
#
loop_
_entity_poly.entity_id
_entity_poly.type
_entity_poly.pdbx_seq_one_letter_code
_entity_poly.pdbx_strand_id
1 'polypeptide(L)' 'MKYNILSRDLVTLKIFDVLGNEISTLVNEEKSAGEYKTIFNGSNLASGIYVYRLSVGNHYLSRKMILLK' A
#
# COMPACT_ATOMS: atom_id res chain seq x y z
N MET A 1 -3.32 -0.70 7.11
CA MET A 1 -2.08 0.06 6.82
C MET A 1 -2.31 1.51 7.25
N LYS A 2 -1.42 2.07 8.09
CA LYS A 2 -1.50 3.46 8.54
C LYS A 2 -0.30 4.24 8.00
N TYR A 3 -0.51 5.47 7.57
CA TYR A 3 0.54 6.36 7.06
C TYR A 3 0.17 7.82 7.28
N ASN A 4 1.18 8.68 7.38
CA ASN A 4 1.04 10.12 7.52
C ASN A 4 1.60 10.82 6.29
N ILE A 5 0.89 11.84 5.81
CA ILE A 5 1.30 12.66 4.68
C ILE A 5 1.58 14.07 5.19
N LEU A 6 2.72 14.64 4.79
CA LEU A 6 3.19 15.94 5.29
C LEU A 6 2.71 17.14 4.44
N SER A 7 2.37 16.91 3.17
CA SER A 7 1.94 17.93 2.21
C SER A 7 0.98 17.34 1.19
N ARG A 8 0.21 18.19 0.50
CA ARG A 8 -0.67 17.69 -0.58
C ARG A 8 0.17 17.06 -1.70
N ASP A 9 -0.11 15.82 -2.03
CA ASP A 9 0.58 15.07 -3.09
C ASP A 9 -0.27 13.92 -3.62
N LEU A 10 0.11 13.37 -4.77
CA LEU A 10 -0.45 12.14 -5.31
C LEU A 10 0.04 10.96 -4.46
N VAL A 11 -0.91 10.21 -3.91
CA VAL A 11 -0.62 9.03 -3.11
C VAL A 11 -1.03 7.77 -3.83
N THR A 12 -0.10 6.84 -3.94
CA THR A 12 -0.37 5.49 -4.43
C THR A 12 -0.04 4.46 -3.37
N LEU A 13 -0.96 3.54 -3.11
CA LEU A 13 -0.74 2.39 -2.22
C LEU A 13 -1.07 1.13 -2.99
N LYS A 14 -0.04 0.34 -3.28
CA LYS A 14 -0.14 -0.85 -4.13
C LYS A 14 0.35 -2.08 -3.40
N ILE A 15 -0.22 -3.24 -3.72
CA ILE A 15 0.12 -4.56 -3.19
C ILE A 15 0.77 -5.37 -4.30
N PHE A 16 1.85 -6.07 -3.95
CA PHE A 16 2.62 -6.91 -4.84
C PHE A 16 2.85 -8.29 -4.21
N ASP A 17 3.00 -9.30 -5.06
CA ASP A 17 3.55 -10.59 -4.65
C ASP A 17 5.09 -10.53 -4.53
N VAL A 18 5.71 -11.65 -4.15
CA VAL A 18 7.18 -11.76 -3.99
C VAL A 18 7.95 -11.68 -5.31
N LEU A 19 7.26 -11.90 -6.44
CA LEU A 19 7.86 -11.79 -7.78
C LEU A 19 7.76 -10.35 -8.32
N GLY A 20 7.05 -9.46 -7.63
CA GLY A 20 6.86 -8.07 -8.01
C GLY A 20 5.65 -7.83 -8.90
N ASN A 21 4.76 -8.81 -9.07
CA ASN A 21 3.51 -8.61 -9.80
C ASN A 21 2.56 -7.75 -8.97
N GLU A 22 1.96 -6.72 -9.58
CA GLU A 22 0.94 -5.91 -8.93
C GLU A 22 -0.34 -6.73 -8.75
N ILE A 23 -0.76 -6.92 -7.50
CA ILE A 23 -1.96 -7.68 -7.13
C ILE A 23 -3.16 -6.75 -6.95
N SER A 24 -2.93 -5.55 -6.42
CA SER A 24 -4.02 -4.60 -6.16
C SER A 24 -3.50 -3.18 -5.97
N THR A 25 -4.26 -2.20 -6.43
CA THR A 25 -4.08 -0.78 -6.09
C THR A 25 -5.17 -0.38 -5.10
N LEU A 26 -4.78 0.00 -3.88
CA LEU A 26 -5.70 0.37 -2.79
C LEU A 26 -5.96 1.87 -2.70
N VAL A 27 -5.00 2.68 -3.14
CA VAL A 27 -5.08 4.15 -3.18
C VAL A 27 -4.37 4.61 -4.44
N ASN A 28 -4.95 5.56 -5.16
CA ASN A 28 -4.35 6.24 -6.30
C ASN A 28 -5.05 7.60 -6.51
N GLU A 29 -4.84 8.52 -5.59
CA GLU A 29 -5.54 9.81 -5.56
C GLU A 29 -4.68 10.88 -4.86
N GLU A 30 -4.98 12.15 -5.14
CA GLU A 30 -4.38 13.26 -4.39
C GLU A 30 -4.91 13.27 -2.96
N LYS A 31 -4.01 13.35 -1.99
CA LYS A 31 -4.36 13.50 -0.58
C LYS A 31 -3.67 14.72 -0.01
N SER A 32 -4.37 15.42 0.88
CA SER A 32 -3.78 16.54 1.64
C SER A 32 -2.98 16.00 2.84
N ALA A 33 -2.27 16.89 3.54
CA ALA A 33 -1.55 16.50 4.74
C ALA A 33 -2.51 15.90 5.79
N GLY A 34 -2.10 14.83 6.45
CA GLY A 34 -2.90 14.13 7.45
C GLY A 34 -2.59 12.65 7.59
N GLU A 35 -3.23 12.04 8.58
CA GLU A 35 -3.13 10.60 8.84
C GLU A 35 -4.22 9.83 8.11
N TYR A 36 -3.82 8.72 7.48
CA TYR A 36 -4.73 7.87 6.71
C TYR A 36 -4.59 6.42 7.13
N LYS A 37 -5.72 5.70 7.04
CA LYS A 37 -5.79 4.27 7.26
C LYS A 37 -6.48 3.61 6.08
N THR A 38 -5.79 2.65 5.47
CA THR A 38 -6.33 1.82 4.39
C THR A 38 -6.39 0.37 4.85
N ILE A 39 -7.49 -0.31 4.54
CA ILE A 39 -7.68 -1.73 4.82
C ILE A 39 -7.43 -2.49 3.52
N PHE A 40 -6.63 -3.56 3.62
CA PHE A 40 -6.42 -4.49 2.53
C PHE A 40 -7.27 -5.73 2.78
N ASN A 41 -8.15 -6.07 1.84
CA ASN A 41 -8.87 -7.34 1.87
C ASN A 41 -8.11 -8.38 1.05
N GLY A 42 -7.42 -9.29 1.75
CA GLY A 42 -6.68 -10.40 1.16
C GLY A 42 -7.45 -11.73 1.14
N SER A 43 -8.78 -11.75 1.35
CA SER A 43 -9.55 -12.99 1.51
C SER A 43 -9.41 -13.99 0.36
N ASN A 44 -9.18 -13.48 -0.85
CA ASN A 44 -9.07 -14.28 -2.08
C ASN A 44 -7.63 -14.64 -2.43
N LEU A 45 -6.67 -14.36 -1.55
CA LEU A 45 -5.26 -14.65 -1.76
C LEU A 45 -4.81 -15.83 -0.89
N ALA A 46 -3.76 -16.51 -1.33
CA ALA A 46 -3.14 -17.58 -0.55
C ALA A 46 -2.41 -17.00 0.66
N SER A 47 -2.27 -17.80 1.73
CA SER A 47 -1.36 -17.45 2.82
C SER A 47 0.07 -17.33 2.28
N GLY A 48 0.78 -16.27 2.66
CA GLY A 48 2.10 -16.00 2.09
C GLY A 48 2.63 -14.62 2.41
N ILE A 49 3.79 -14.31 1.84
CA ILE A 49 4.42 -13.01 1.95
C ILE A 49 3.96 -12.14 0.78
N TYR A 50 3.56 -10.91 1.11
CA TYR A 50 3.23 -9.88 0.14
C TYR A 50 4.00 -8.61 0.49
N VAL A 51 4.09 -7.70 -0.46
CA VAL A 51 4.72 -6.39 -0.26
C VAL A 51 3.70 -5.32 -0.55
N TYR A 52 3.55 -4.35 0.34
CA TYR A 52 2.84 -3.12 0.00
C TYR A 52 3.85 -1.99 -0.21
N ARG A 53 3.59 -1.16 -1.22
CA ARG A 53 4.36 0.04 -1.52
C ARG A 53 3.45 1.25 -1.44
N LEU A 54 3.81 2.18 -0.56
CA LEU A 54 3.24 3.52 -0.48
C LEU A 54 4.17 4.48 -1.23
N SER A 55 3.68 5.20 -2.23
CA SER A 55 4.41 6.29 -2.86
C SER A 55 3.67 7.60 -2.64
N VAL A 56 4.41 8.67 -2.34
CA VAL A 56 3.95 10.04 -2.13
C VAL A 56 4.92 10.94 -2.87
N GLY A 57 4.49 11.54 -3.97
CA GLY A 57 5.38 12.28 -4.88
C GLY A 57 6.58 11.43 -5.32
N ASN A 58 7.80 11.91 -5.04
CA ASN A 58 9.05 11.24 -5.37
C ASN A 58 9.54 10.23 -4.32
N HIS A 59 8.84 10.11 -3.19
CA HIS A 59 9.21 9.21 -2.11
C HIS A 59 8.37 7.95 -2.15
N TYR A 60 8.97 6.81 -1.80
CA TYR A 60 8.22 5.58 -1.60
C TYR A 60 8.76 4.77 -0.42
N LEU A 61 7.85 4.03 0.21
CA LEU A 61 8.10 3.13 1.31
C LEU A 61 7.52 1.77 0.95
N SER A 62 8.35 0.73 0.99
CA SER A 62 7.89 -0.65 0.81
C SER A 62 8.01 -1.42 2.13
N ARG A 63 7.00 -2.22 2.46
CA ARG A 63 6.99 -3.06 3.67
C ARG A 63 6.42 -4.43 3.33
N LYS A 64 7.01 -5.46 3.92
CA LYS A 64 6.52 -6.84 3.83
C LYS A 64 5.32 -7.02 4.76
N MET A 65 4.35 -7.83 4.34
CA MET A 65 3.26 -8.32 5.17
C MET A 65 3.13 -9.83 5.00
N ILE A 66 2.74 -10.50 6.07
CA ILE A 66 2.40 -11.93 6.04
C ILE A 66 0.88 -12.00 6.05
N LEU A 67 0.31 -12.64 5.04
CA LEU A 67 -1.09 -13.00 5.01
C LEU A 67 -1.24 -14.41 5.58
N LEU A 68 -2.05 -14.54 6.62
CA LEU A 68 -2.42 -15.81 7.24
C LEU A 68 -3.91 -16.04 7.00
N LYS A 69 -4.29 -17.28 6.71
CA LYS A 69 -5.69 -17.73 6.71
C LYS A 69 -6.13 -18.13 8.11
#